data_AF-A0A2V7M515-F1
#
_entry.id   AF-A0A2V7M515-F1
#
_cell.length_a   1.000
_cell.length_b   1.000
_cell.length_c   1.000
_cell.angle_alpha   90.00
_cell.angle_beta   90.00
_cell.angle_gamma   90.00
#
_symmetry.space_group_name_H-M   'P 1'
#
loop_
_entity.id
_entity.type
_entity.pdbx_description
1 polymer ?
#
loop_
_entity_poly.entity_id
_entity_poly.type
_entity_poly.pdbx_seq_one_letter_code
_entity_poly.pdbx_strand_id
1 'polypeptide(L)'
;MYSKSSFKGFGHFVEWLLALGLYRLVRGAMFVLLLAGAGCLHSHKAALARVPLVAAGERPLARRLAGADLVVTATLAKTERDWRYEEPCGILRHVLYGCSDIPKAYQATLRRGTETWPVFYFKVGDLPHPAVGDSAVWLLRQGVVYHLLECAQRRGVTSAYCSYDVAYVVESDDDVLPAATWEEVSELLHTLAQPPSENR
;
A
#
# COMPACT_ATOMS: atom_id res chain seq x y z
N MET A 1 70.72 -26.81 -47.31
CA MET A 1 69.77 -25.75 -47.72
C MET A 1 68.70 -25.60 -46.65
N TYR A 2 68.31 -24.36 -46.37
CA TYR A 2 67.57 -23.87 -45.19
C TYR A 2 66.03 -23.95 -45.30
N SER A 3 65.36 -23.97 -44.12
CA SER A 3 63.99 -23.46 -43.84
C SER A 3 62.78 -24.24 -44.41
N LYS A 4 61.60 -24.33 -43.78
CA LYS A 4 60.97 -23.50 -42.73
C LYS A 4 59.78 -24.26 -42.11
N SER A 5 59.64 -24.19 -40.79
CA SER A 5 58.43 -24.58 -40.05
C SER A 5 57.27 -23.62 -40.34
N SER A 6 56.04 -24.12 -40.46
CA SER A 6 54.83 -23.28 -40.47
C SER A 6 53.85 -23.76 -39.39
N PHE A 7 53.78 -22.98 -38.32
CA PHE A 7 52.94 -23.19 -37.14
C PHE A 7 51.57 -22.54 -37.41
N LYS A 8 50.54 -23.34 -37.70
CA LYS A 8 49.15 -22.89 -37.93
C LYS A 8 48.19 -23.30 -36.79
N GLY A 9 48.69 -23.46 -35.56
CA GLY A 9 47.91 -24.00 -34.45
C GLY A 9 47.33 -23.00 -33.44
N PHE A 10 47.77 -21.73 -33.44
CA PHE A 10 47.55 -20.85 -32.29
C PHE A 10 46.34 -19.89 -32.37
N GLY A 11 45.77 -19.68 -33.56
CA GLY A 11 44.67 -18.71 -33.74
C GLY A 11 43.32 -19.18 -33.18
N HIS A 12 42.96 -20.45 -33.41
CA HIS A 12 41.64 -20.98 -33.04
C HIS A 12 41.45 -21.17 -31.53
N PHE A 13 42.53 -21.36 -30.77
CA PHE A 13 42.44 -21.60 -29.33
C PHE A 13 42.13 -20.31 -28.55
N VAL A 14 42.65 -19.17 -29.01
CA VAL A 14 42.43 -17.85 -28.38
C VAL A 14 41.02 -17.35 -28.67
N GLU A 15 40.50 -17.53 -29.89
CA GLU A 15 39.11 -17.16 -30.21
C GLU A 15 38.09 -18.00 -29.43
N TRP A 16 38.36 -19.28 -29.20
CA TRP A 16 37.47 -20.16 -28.43
C TRP A 16 37.40 -19.78 -26.95
N LEU A 17 38.53 -19.39 -26.35
CA LEU A 17 38.59 -18.91 -24.96
C LEU A 17 37.88 -17.56 -24.77
N LEU A 18 37.99 -16.65 -25.73
CA LEU A 18 37.28 -15.36 -25.71
C LEU A 18 35.76 -15.57 -25.83
N ALA A 19 35.31 -16.48 -26.70
CA ALA A 19 33.89 -16.82 -26.85
C ALA A 19 33.30 -17.43 -25.55
N LEU A 20 34.04 -18.31 -24.87
CA LEU A 20 33.62 -18.90 -23.58
C LEU A 20 33.60 -17.88 -22.43
N GLY A 21 34.55 -16.95 -22.40
CA GLY A 21 34.61 -15.86 -21.43
C GLY A 21 33.43 -14.88 -21.58
N LEU A 22 33.12 -14.48 -22.82
CA LEU A 22 31.97 -13.65 -23.16
C LEU A 22 30.64 -14.36 -22.83
N TYR A 23 30.53 -15.66 -23.09
CA TYR A 23 29.33 -16.43 -22.79
C TYR A 23 29.04 -16.53 -21.28
N ARG A 24 30.08 -16.68 -20.45
CA ARG A 24 29.96 -16.66 -18.98
C ARG A 24 29.57 -15.28 -18.44
N LEU A 25 30.13 -14.20 -19.01
CA LEU A 25 29.79 -12.82 -18.63
C LEU A 25 28.35 -12.45 -18.98
N VAL A 26 27.90 -12.79 -20.19
CA VAL A 26 26.51 -12.53 -20.65
C VAL A 26 25.51 -13.32 -19.81
N ARG A 27 25.84 -14.57 -19.45
CA ARG A 27 24.96 -15.41 -18.64
C ARG A 27 24.87 -14.96 -17.18
N GLY A 28 25.96 -14.45 -16.61
CA GLY A 28 25.96 -13.81 -15.28
C GLY A 28 25.16 -12.51 -15.26
N ALA A 29 25.34 -11.65 -16.27
CA ALA A 29 24.60 -10.39 -16.40
C ALA A 29 23.09 -10.61 -16.57
N MET A 30 22.69 -11.60 -17.38
CA MET A 30 21.28 -11.99 -17.55
C MET A 30 20.66 -12.53 -16.26
N PHE A 31 21.40 -13.29 -15.46
CA PHE A 31 20.90 -13.84 -14.20
C PHE A 31 20.71 -12.74 -13.13
N VAL A 32 21.62 -11.76 -13.08
CA VAL A 32 21.51 -10.58 -12.21
C VAL A 32 20.35 -9.67 -12.63
N LEU A 33 20.14 -9.46 -13.94
CA LEU A 33 18.98 -8.73 -14.46
C LEU A 33 17.65 -9.44 -14.14
N LEU A 34 17.60 -10.77 -14.23
CA LEU A 34 16.41 -11.56 -13.86
C LEU A 34 16.13 -11.51 -12.35
N LEU A 35 17.16 -11.54 -11.50
CA LEU A 35 17.02 -11.41 -10.04
C LEU A 35 16.59 -9.99 -9.63
N ALA A 36 17.11 -8.94 -10.28
CA ALA A 36 16.71 -7.55 -10.04
C ALA A 36 15.26 -7.29 -10.48
N GLY A 37 14.80 -7.92 -11.58
CA GLY A 37 13.40 -7.86 -12.01
C GLY A 37 12.44 -8.57 -11.05
N ALA A 38 12.85 -9.71 -10.49
CA ALA A 38 12.02 -10.48 -9.56
C ALA A 38 11.83 -9.77 -8.19
N GLY A 39 12.83 -9.01 -7.72
CA GLY A 39 12.75 -8.23 -6.48
C GLY A 39 11.77 -7.05 -6.57
N CYS A 40 11.74 -6.36 -7.71
CA CYS A 40 10.80 -5.25 -7.94
C CYS A 40 9.34 -5.73 -8.09
N LEU A 41 9.12 -6.90 -8.69
CA LEU A 41 7.77 -7.47 -8.84
C LEU A 41 7.18 -7.96 -7.51
N HIS A 42 8.01 -8.47 -6.59
CA HIS A 42 7.57 -8.89 -5.25
C HIS A 42 7.24 -7.71 -4.33
N SER A 43 7.96 -6.60 -4.44
CA SER A 43 7.68 -5.38 -3.67
C SER A 43 6.32 -4.77 -4.06
N HIS A 44 5.99 -4.79 -5.35
CA HIS A 44 4.74 -4.21 -5.85
C HIS A 44 3.48 -5.00 -5.45
N LYS A 45 3.58 -6.33 -5.31
CA LYS A 45 2.50 -7.16 -4.75
C LYS A 45 2.37 -6.99 -3.24
N ALA A 46 3.46 -6.75 -2.51
CA ALA A 46 3.42 -6.51 -1.07
C ALA A 46 2.75 -5.16 -0.72
N ALA A 47 2.83 -4.16 -1.61
CA ALA A 47 2.15 -2.88 -1.44
C ALA A 47 0.64 -2.95 -1.75
N LEU A 48 0.22 -3.73 -2.75
CA LEU A 48 -1.20 -3.94 -3.08
C LEU A 48 -1.89 -4.94 -2.14
N ALA A 49 -1.14 -5.80 -1.45
CA ALA A 49 -1.67 -6.77 -0.48
C ALA A 49 -1.96 -6.17 0.91
N ARG A 50 -1.80 -4.85 1.10
CA ARG A 50 -1.65 -4.26 2.45
C ARG A 50 -2.85 -3.56 3.06
N VAL A 51 -4.04 -3.64 2.49
CA VAL A 51 -5.25 -3.46 3.30
C VAL A 51 -6.28 -4.48 2.83
N PRO A 52 -6.27 -5.71 3.38
CA PRO A 52 -7.46 -6.54 3.28
C PRO A 52 -8.59 -5.75 3.95
N LEU A 53 -9.58 -5.35 3.15
CA LEU A 53 -10.90 -4.93 3.63
C LEU A 53 -11.48 -6.18 4.31
N VAL A 54 -11.16 -6.33 5.59
CA VAL A 54 -11.62 -7.44 6.41
C VAL A 54 -13.09 -7.19 6.73
N ALA A 55 -13.93 -8.19 6.47
CA ALA A 55 -15.37 -8.08 6.67
C ALA A 55 -15.71 -7.84 8.14
N ALA A 56 -16.86 -7.18 8.36
CA ALA A 56 -17.38 -6.89 9.69
C ALA A 56 -17.38 -8.12 10.60
N GLY A 57 -16.63 -8.05 11.70
CA GLY A 57 -16.59 -9.09 12.74
C GLY A 57 -15.42 -10.10 12.66
N GLU A 58 -14.57 -10.04 11.63
CA GLU A 58 -13.42 -10.95 11.49
C GLU A 58 -12.19 -10.53 12.32
N ARG A 59 -12.12 -9.27 12.78
CA ARG A 59 -11.12 -8.81 13.77
C ARG A 59 -11.81 -8.37 15.07
N PRO A 60 -11.48 -9.01 16.22
CA PRO A 60 -11.98 -8.57 17.52
C PRO A 60 -11.69 -7.08 17.75
N LEU A 61 -12.66 -6.34 18.29
CA LEU A 61 -12.54 -4.90 18.59
C LEU A 61 -11.24 -4.59 19.36
N ALA A 62 -10.91 -5.41 20.36
CA ALA A 62 -9.66 -5.27 21.13
C ALA A 62 -8.40 -5.30 20.25
N ARG A 63 -8.34 -6.13 19.21
CA ARG A 63 -7.19 -6.18 18.30
C ARG A 63 -7.11 -4.93 17.41
N ARG A 64 -8.26 -4.37 17.03
CA ARG A 64 -8.31 -3.13 16.23
C ARG A 64 -7.91 -1.92 17.07
N LEU A 65 -8.40 -1.85 18.31
CA LEU A 65 -7.98 -0.83 19.29
C LEU A 65 -6.49 -0.90 19.60
N ALA A 66 -5.92 -2.09 19.79
CA ALA A 66 -4.50 -2.26 20.05
C ALA A 66 -3.60 -1.81 18.88
N GLY A 67 -4.12 -1.79 17.65
CA GLY A 67 -3.43 -1.33 16.46
C GLY A 67 -3.81 0.08 16.00
N ALA A 68 -4.65 0.79 16.74
CA ALA A 68 -5.01 2.17 16.44
C ALA A 68 -3.97 3.12 17.05
N ASP A 69 -3.47 4.07 16.26
CA ASP A 69 -2.56 5.11 16.77
C ASP A 69 -3.33 6.22 17.49
N LEU A 70 -4.61 6.39 17.12
CA LEU A 70 -5.49 7.39 17.72
C LEU A 70 -6.94 6.88 17.72
N VAL A 71 -7.61 6.98 18.87
CA VAL A 71 -9.04 6.68 19.00
C VAL A 71 -9.76 7.92 19.49
N VAL A 72 -10.74 8.43 18.73
CA VAL A 72 -11.46 9.67 19.05
C VAL A 72 -12.96 9.55 18.84
N THR A 73 -13.73 10.15 19.73
CA THR A 73 -15.14 10.49 19.50
C THR A 73 -15.21 11.84 18.79
N ALA A 74 -15.69 11.86 17.55
CA ALA A 74 -15.73 13.09 16.76
C ALA A 74 -16.87 13.10 15.75
N THR A 75 -17.28 14.31 15.37
CA THR A 75 -18.26 14.55 14.31
C THR A 75 -17.56 14.65 12.96
N LEU A 76 -18.12 14.02 11.92
CA LEU A 76 -17.66 14.22 10.55
C LEU A 76 -18.07 15.63 10.09
N ALA A 77 -17.11 16.56 10.04
CA ALA A 77 -17.38 17.95 9.72
C ALA A 77 -17.40 18.23 8.22
N LYS A 78 -16.53 17.53 7.47
CA LYS A 78 -16.40 17.67 6.02
C LYS A 78 -15.89 16.37 5.43
N THR A 79 -16.34 16.04 4.23
CA THR A 79 -15.76 14.97 3.42
C THR A 79 -15.81 15.34 1.95
N GLU A 80 -14.71 15.12 1.24
CA GLU A 80 -14.56 15.40 -0.19
C GLU A 80 -13.82 14.24 -0.86
N ARG A 81 -14.25 13.86 -2.06
CA ARG A 81 -13.57 12.83 -2.85
C ARG A 81 -12.27 13.39 -3.42
N ASP A 82 -11.17 12.67 -3.25
CA ASP A 82 -9.86 13.03 -3.79
C ASP A 82 -9.34 11.97 -4.76
N TRP A 83 -9.59 12.21 -6.03
CA TRP A 83 -9.24 11.34 -7.15
C TRP A 83 -7.72 11.13 -7.34
N ARG A 84 -6.87 11.95 -6.71
CA ARG A 84 -5.40 11.79 -6.79
C ARG A 84 -4.91 10.49 -6.19
N TYR A 85 -5.63 9.97 -5.19
CA TYR A 85 -5.31 8.73 -4.46
C TYR A 85 -6.05 7.50 -5.02
N GLU A 86 -6.77 7.63 -6.12
CA GLU A 86 -7.51 6.53 -6.73
C GLU A 86 -6.75 5.91 -7.91
N GLU A 87 -6.96 4.62 -8.15
CA GLU A 87 -6.46 3.99 -9.36
C GLU A 87 -7.26 4.48 -10.59
N PRO A 88 -6.60 4.79 -11.71
CA PRO A 88 -7.31 5.17 -12.92
C PRO A 88 -8.09 3.97 -13.48
N CYS A 89 -9.37 4.19 -13.74
CA CYS A 89 -10.16 3.23 -14.50
C CYS A 89 -9.89 3.44 -16.00
N GLY A 90 -9.03 2.60 -16.58
CA GLY A 90 -8.73 2.65 -18.02
C GLY A 90 -9.98 2.40 -18.88
N ILE A 91 -10.02 2.99 -20.08
CA ILE A 91 -11.20 2.97 -20.98
C ILE A 91 -11.67 1.53 -21.27
N LEU A 92 -10.74 0.62 -21.58
CA LEU A 92 -11.07 -0.79 -21.87
C LEU A 92 -11.73 -1.49 -20.67
N ARG A 93 -11.21 -1.28 -19.46
CA ARG A 93 -11.80 -1.84 -18.23
C ARG A 93 -13.16 -1.25 -17.96
N HIS A 94 -13.30 0.08 -18.10
CA HIS A 94 -14.57 0.76 -17.91
C HIS A 94 -15.68 0.17 -18.81
N VAL A 95 -15.36 -0.10 -20.08
CA VAL A 95 -16.32 -0.66 -21.05
C VAL A 95 -16.66 -2.13 -20.78
N LEU A 96 -15.67 -2.96 -20.41
CA LEU A 96 -15.87 -4.41 -20.24
C LEU A 96 -16.41 -4.80 -18.86
N TYR A 97 -16.00 -4.08 -17.80
CA TYR A 97 -16.20 -4.50 -16.42
C TYR A 97 -16.70 -3.39 -15.48
N GLY A 98 -16.74 -2.12 -15.94
CA GLY A 98 -17.02 -0.98 -15.07
C GLY A 98 -15.87 -0.64 -14.11
N CYS A 99 -16.16 0.24 -13.14
CA CYS A 99 -15.17 0.80 -12.20
C CYS A 99 -15.71 0.95 -10.77
N SER A 100 -16.83 0.28 -10.47
CA SER A 100 -17.53 0.36 -9.18
C SER A 100 -16.78 -0.36 -8.07
N ASP A 101 -15.94 -1.33 -8.43
CA ASP A 101 -15.09 -2.11 -7.54
C ASP A 101 -13.79 -1.37 -7.15
N ILE A 102 -13.43 -0.29 -7.84
CA ILE A 102 -12.25 0.53 -7.52
C ILE A 102 -12.58 1.43 -6.32
N PRO A 103 -11.85 1.29 -5.19
CA PRO A 103 -12.07 2.13 -4.02
C PRO A 103 -11.99 3.63 -4.36
N LYS A 104 -12.95 4.39 -3.83
CA LYS A 104 -12.99 5.85 -3.94
C LYS A 104 -12.36 6.45 -2.70
N ALA A 105 -11.40 7.34 -2.91
CA ALA A 105 -10.65 7.95 -1.83
C ALA A 105 -11.34 9.24 -1.38
N TYR A 106 -11.45 9.43 -0.07
CA TYR A 106 -12.05 10.61 0.52
C TYR A 106 -11.11 11.23 1.54
N GLN A 107 -10.94 12.53 1.44
CA GLN A 107 -10.33 13.33 2.49
C GLN A 107 -11.45 13.92 3.35
N ALA A 108 -11.34 13.71 4.65
CA ALA A 108 -12.33 14.15 5.62
C ALA A 108 -11.70 14.94 6.76
N THR A 109 -12.54 15.72 7.41
CA THR A 109 -12.18 16.46 8.62
C THR A 109 -13.12 16.03 9.73
N LEU A 110 -12.53 15.45 10.78
CA LEU A 110 -13.22 15.15 12.02
C LEU A 110 -13.11 16.36 12.95
N ARG A 111 -14.15 16.61 13.76
CA ARG A 111 -14.17 17.73 14.71
C ARG A 111 -14.74 17.32 16.06
N ARG A 112 -14.07 17.76 17.12
CA ARG A 112 -14.57 17.71 18.50
C ARG A 112 -14.26 19.04 19.19
N GLY A 113 -15.28 19.85 19.45
CA GLY A 113 -15.08 21.21 19.96
C GLY A 113 -14.22 22.04 18.99
N THR A 114 -13.06 22.50 19.46
CA THR A 114 -12.06 23.23 18.66
C THR A 114 -11.01 22.33 18.01
N GLU A 115 -10.93 21.06 18.40
CA GLU A 115 -9.97 20.10 17.85
C GLU A 115 -10.48 19.57 16.50
N THR A 116 -9.55 19.44 15.55
CA THR A 116 -9.83 18.86 14.24
C THR A 116 -8.76 17.85 13.85
N TRP A 117 -9.17 16.80 13.14
CA TRP A 117 -8.26 15.78 12.61
C TRP A 117 -8.53 15.58 11.12
N PRO A 118 -7.52 15.80 10.26
CA PRO A 118 -7.60 15.41 8.87
C PRO A 118 -7.44 13.89 8.77
N VAL A 119 -8.36 13.23 8.09
CA VAL A 119 -8.36 11.77 7.93
C VAL A 119 -8.62 11.38 6.47
N PHE A 120 -8.10 10.23 6.08
CA PHE A 120 -8.40 9.58 4.80
C PHE A 120 -9.20 8.31 5.03
N TYR A 121 -10.16 8.04 4.16
CA TYR A 121 -10.84 6.75 4.11
C TYR A 121 -11.14 6.37 2.66
N PHE A 122 -11.37 5.08 2.44
CA PHE A 122 -11.61 4.51 1.12
C PHE A 122 -12.94 3.76 1.11
N LYS A 123 -13.79 4.04 0.13
CA LYS A 123 -15.10 3.38 -0.03
C LYS A 123 -15.12 2.49 -1.25
N VAL A 124 -15.56 1.25 -1.08
CA VAL A 124 -15.91 0.35 -2.19
C VAL A 124 -17.42 0.25 -2.25
N GLY A 125 -18.02 0.67 -3.38
CA GLY A 125 -19.48 0.75 -3.52
C GLY A 125 -20.13 1.77 -2.58
N ASP A 126 -21.41 1.55 -2.27
CA ASP A 126 -22.26 2.46 -1.47
C ASP A 126 -22.35 2.05 0.01
N LEU A 127 -21.29 1.46 0.57
CA LEU A 127 -21.29 1.04 1.97
C LEU A 127 -21.52 2.24 2.92
N PRO A 128 -22.36 2.07 3.95
CA PRO A 128 -22.74 3.16 4.83
C PRO A 128 -21.52 3.62 5.64
N HIS A 129 -21.17 4.89 5.50
CA HIS A 129 -20.28 5.61 6.43
C HIS A 129 -21.07 6.77 7.03
N PRO A 130 -20.67 7.28 8.20
CA PRO A 130 -21.29 8.48 8.78
C PRO A 130 -21.42 9.60 7.75
N ALA A 131 -22.58 10.25 7.75
CA ALA A 131 -22.81 11.44 6.94
C ALA A 131 -22.16 12.66 7.61
N VAL A 132 -22.01 13.75 6.86
CA VAL A 132 -21.56 15.02 7.44
C VAL A 132 -22.56 15.46 8.50
N GLY A 133 -22.06 15.75 9.71
CA GLY A 133 -22.86 16.07 10.89
C GLY A 133 -23.04 14.90 11.85
N ASP A 134 -22.78 13.66 11.42
CA ASP A 134 -22.88 12.49 12.28
C ASP A 134 -21.66 12.36 13.19
N SER A 135 -21.90 11.87 14.41
CA SER A 135 -20.85 11.59 15.38
C SER A 135 -20.59 10.09 15.45
N ALA A 136 -19.31 9.72 15.56
CA ALA A 136 -18.85 8.34 15.64
C ALA A 136 -17.60 8.23 16.51
N VAL A 137 -17.26 7.00 16.88
CA VAL A 137 -15.94 6.65 17.41
C VAL A 137 -15.07 6.25 16.23
N TRP A 138 -13.93 6.91 16.07
CA TRP A 138 -13.00 6.72 14.95
C TRP A 138 -11.73 6.07 15.47
N LEU A 139 -11.40 4.90 14.94
CA LEU A 139 -10.12 4.23 15.14
C LEU A 139 -9.24 4.60 13.96
N LEU A 140 -8.20 5.39 14.23
CA LEU A 140 -7.33 5.98 13.23
C LEU A 140 -5.95 5.37 13.32
N ARG A 141 -5.39 5.02 12.17
CA ARG A 141 -4.01 4.57 12.05
C ARG A 141 -3.21 5.54 11.19
N GLN A 142 -2.01 5.89 11.62
CA GLN A 142 -1.10 6.68 10.83
C GLN A 142 -0.49 5.80 9.74
N GLY A 143 -0.73 6.17 8.49
CA GLY A 143 -0.36 5.35 7.34
C GLY A 143 0.10 6.19 6.16
N VAL A 144 0.66 5.49 5.18
CA VAL A 144 1.09 6.07 3.91
C VAL A 144 -0.06 5.97 2.91
N VAL A 145 -0.40 7.10 2.29
CA VAL A 145 -1.44 7.19 1.25
C VAL A 145 -0.79 7.60 -0.07
N TYR A 146 -0.80 6.71 -1.06
CA TYR A 146 -0.09 6.92 -2.33
C TYR A 146 -0.93 7.70 -3.34
N HIS A 147 -0.29 8.56 -4.12
CA HIS A 147 -0.90 9.28 -5.24
C HIS A 147 -1.04 8.34 -6.45
N LEU A 148 -1.99 7.41 -6.38
CA LEU A 148 -2.13 6.31 -7.33
C LEU A 148 -2.36 6.79 -8.76
N LEU A 149 -3.11 7.89 -8.94
CA LEU A 149 -3.37 8.44 -10.27
C LEU A 149 -2.11 9.01 -10.91
N GLU A 150 -1.40 9.88 -10.18
CA GLU A 150 -0.14 10.46 -10.63
C GLU A 150 0.87 9.36 -10.93
N CYS A 151 0.94 8.35 -10.06
CA CYS A 151 1.83 7.21 -10.24
C CYS A 151 1.50 6.43 -11.52
N ALA A 152 0.22 6.16 -11.78
CA ALA A 152 -0.21 5.46 -12.98
C ALA A 152 0.06 6.27 -14.27
N GLN A 153 -0.11 7.60 -14.22
CA GLN A 153 0.22 8.48 -15.34
C GLN A 153 1.73 8.50 -15.64
N ARG A 154 2.58 8.45 -14.60
CA ARG A 154 4.05 8.48 -14.75
C ARG A 154 4.65 7.15 -15.18
N ARG A 155 4.01 6.01 -14.91
CA ARG A 155 4.50 4.68 -15.31
C ARG A 155 4.75 4.54 -16.82
N GLY A 156 4.14 5.38 -17.66
CA GLY A 156 4.40 5.42 -19.10
C GLY A 156 5.58 6.30 -19.53
N VAL A 157 6.18 7.08 -18.62
CA VAL A 157 7.08 8.20 -18.98
C VAL A 157 8.39 8.20 -18.19
N THR A 158 8.39 7.93 -16.88
CA THR A 158 9.59 7.90 -16.01
C THR A 158 9.45 6.87 -14.86
N SER A 159 10.48 6.73 -14.01
CA SER A 159 10.65 5.68 -12.97
C SER A 159 9.39 5.29 -12.17
N ALA A 160 9.37 4.05 -11.65
CA ALA A 160 8.27 3.43 -10.89
C ALA A 160 7.98 4.01 -9.47
N TYR A 161 8.50 5.19 -9.14
CA TYR A 161 8.29 5.81 -7.83
C TYR A 161 6.93 6.52 -7.75
N CYS A 162 6.12 6.17 -6.74
CA CYS A 162 4.87 6.86 -6.45
C CYS A 162 5.08 7.87 -5.30
N SER A 163 4.65 9.12 -5.49
CA SER A 163 4.48 10.09 -4.41
C SER A 163 3.47 9.59 -3.38
N TYR A 164 3.64 10.03 -2.13
CA TYR A 164 2.78 9.64 -1.03
C TYR A 164 2.72 10.73 0.04
N ASP A 165 1.65 10.70 0.82
CA ASP A 165 1.48 11.48 2.04
C ASP A 165 1.38 10.56 3.26
N VAL A 166 1.71 11.10 4.44
CA VAL A 166 1.47 10.41 5.73
C VAL A 166 0.24 11.06 6.37
N ALA A 167 -0.78 10.26 6.67
CA ALA A 167 -2.04 10.75 7.22
C ALA A 167 -2.65 9.74 8.20
N TYR A 168 -3.65 10.19 8.96
CA TYR A 168 -4.55 9.28 9.66
C TYR A 168 -5.50 8.64 8.65
N VAL A 169 -5.61 7.32 8.69
CA VAL A 169 -6.39 6.52 7.75
C VAL A 169 -7.36 5.63 8.52
N VAL A 170 -8.58 5.52 7.99
CA VAL A 170 -9.55 4.47 8.33
C VAL A 170 -9.28 3.29 7.42
N GLU A 171 -8.81 2.16 7.99
CA GLU A 171 -8.42 0.99 7.20
C GLU A 171 -9.60 0.08 6.85
N SER A 172 -10.65 0.09 7.69
CA SER A 172 -11.86 -0.70 7.50
C SER A 172 -13.10 0.07 7.94
N ASP A 173 -14.24 -0.22 7.34
CA ASP A 173 -15.54 0.33 7.75
C ASP A 173 -15.83 0.04 9.23
N ASP A 174 -15.31 -1.08 9.75
CA ASP A 174 -15.41 -1.47 11.16
C ASP A 174 -14.72 -0.47 12.10
N ASP A 175 -13.72 0.26 11.62
CA ASP A 175 -12.95 1.23 12.40
C ASP A 175 -13.72 2.52 12.67
N VAL A 176 -14.95 2.60 12.15
CA VAL A 176 -15.90 3.66 12.43
C VAL A 176 -17.09 3.06 13.18
N LEU A 177 -17.15 3.28 14.49
CA LEU A 177 -18.18 2.71 15.35
C LEU A 177 -19.24 3.76 15.69
N PRO A 178 -20.50 3.35 15.96
CA PRO A 178 -21.53 4.26 16.44
C PRO A 178 -21.07 5.03 17.70
N ALA A 179 -21.39 6.32 17.81
CA ALA A 179 -20.97 7.14 18.96
C ALA A 179 -21.38 6.55 20.33
N ALA A 180 -22.51 5.82 20.39
CA ALA A 180 -22.99 5.16 21.60
C ALA A 180 -22.04 4.07 22.14
N THR A 181 -21.10 3.57 21.34
CA THR A 181 -20.14 2.53 21.74
C THR A 181 -18.95 3.08 22.54
N TRP A 182 -18.89 4.39 22.79
CA TRP A 182 -17.74 5.02 23.44
C TRP A 182 -17.44 4.45 24.83
N GLU A 183 -18.45 4.17 25.65
CA GLU A 183 -18.23 3.63 27.00
C GLU A 183 -17.50 2.28 26.94
N GLU A 184 -17.98 1.35 26.12
CA GLU A 184 -17.35 0.03 25.88
C GLU A 184 -15.92 0.19 25.36
N VAL A 185 -15.70 1.07 24.38
CA VAL A 185 -14.38 1.34 23.82
C VAL A 185 -13.43 1.91 24.87
N SER A 186 -13.90 2.82 25.73
CA SER A 186 -13.09 3.46 26.76
C SER A 186 -12.64 2.47 27.85
N GLU A 187 -13.51 1.55 28.25
CA GLU A 187 -13.19 0.48 29.19
C GLU A 187 -12.15 -0.49 28.62
N LEU A 188 -12.31 -0.87 27.35
CA LEU A 188 -11.35 -1.73 26.64
C LEU A 188 -9.98 -1.04 26.50
N LEU A 189 -9.95 0.25 26.15
CA LEU A 189 -8.71 1.03 26.06
C LEU A 189 -8.00 1.11 27.42
N HIS A 190 -8.73 1.31 28.51
CA HIS A 190 -8.16 1.28 29.85
C HIS A 190 -7.55 -0.08 30.20
N THR A 191 -8.23 -1.17 29.83
CA THR A 191 -7.73 -2.54 30.04
C THR A 191 -6.46 -2.81 29.23
N LEU A 192 -6.43 -2.37 27.96
CA LEU A 192 -5.27 -2.54 27.08
C LEU A 192 -4.05 -1.70 27.50
N ALA A 193 -4.28 -0.57 28.16
CA ALA A 193 -3.22 0.31 28.66
C ALA A 193 -2.56 -0.21 29.96
N GLN A 194 -3.20 -1.14 30.67
CA GLN A 194 -2.63 -1.73 31.88
C GLN A 194 -1.53 -2.73 31.52
N PRO A 195 -0.30 -2.61 32.08
CA PRO A 195 0.71 -3.64 31.90
C PRO A 195 0.19 -4.95 32.50
N PRO A 196 0.56 -6.12 31.92
CA PRO A 196 0.18 -7.39 32.52
C PRO A 196 0.70 -7.40 33.96
N SER A 197 -0.21 -7.45 34.92
CA SER A 197 0.13 -7.55 36.33
C SER A 197 1.00 -8.80 36.50
N GLU A 198 2.26 -8.58 36.87
CA GLU A 198 3.19 -9.63 37.25
C GLU A 198 2.59 -10.37 38.45
N ASN A 199 2.01 -11.54 38.17
CA ASN A 199 1.46 -12.42 39.20
C ASN A 199 2.61 -12.83 40.14
N ARG A 200 2.55 -12.30 41.35
CA ARG A 200 3.41 -12.63 42.49
C ARG A 200 3.02 -13.97 43.10
#